data_AF-A0A2S2P7Q1-F1
#
_entry.id   AF-A0A2S2P7Q1-F1
#
_cell.length_a   1.000
_cell.length_b   1.000
_cell.length_c   1.000
_cell.angle_alpha   90.00
_cell.angle_beta   90.00
_cell.angle_gamma   90.00
#
_symmetry.space_group_name_H-M   'P 1'
#
loop_
_entity.id
_entity.type
_entity.pdbx_description
1 polymer ?
#
loop_
_entity_poly.entity_id
_entity_poly.type
_entity_poly.pdbx_seq_one_letter_code
_entity_poly.pdbx_strand_id
1 'polypeptide(L)'
;MLCTLVLTQAINIFNFEINRLKESLEILDAHIILKPDLYSIQNLVDVKNGELDKKLQNLIVVCNKHIINCQLCQARGFVCEICNNNKILFPWDFRLVTRCVDCGSCYHKKCYDSRKVPMCPRCPRIMAMFKRTESQNDQNTVVQS
;
A
#
# COMPACT_ATOMS: atom_id res chain seq x y z
N MET A 1 16.66 -6.06 2.18
CA MET A 1 16.34 -4.64 2.41
C MET A 1 15.19 -4.07 1.55
N LEU A 2 14.65 -4.80 0.56
CA LEU A 2 13.49 -4.33 -0.24
C LEU A 2 12.11 -4.71 0.34
N CYS A 3 12.06 -5.55 1.39
CA CYS A 3 10.80 -6.03 1.98
C CYS A 3 10.18 -5.04 2.99
N THR A 4 11.01 -4.26 3.69
CA THR A 4 10.56 -3.35 4.76
C THR A 4 9.83 -2.10 4.25
N LEU A 5 10.16 -1.60 3.05
CA LEU A 5 9.51 -0.41 2.46
C LEU A 5 8.12 -0.71 1.84
N VAL A 6 7.91 -1.92 1.34
CA VAL A 6 6.59 -2.36 0.85
C VAL A 6 5.67 -2.66 2.03
N LEU A 7 6.22 -3.31 3.07
CA LEU A 7 5.53 -3.53 4.33
C LEU A 7 5.18 -2.21 5.00
N THR A 8 6.06 -1.22 5.11
CA THR A 8 5.74 0.07 5.79
C THR A 8 4.65 0.89 5.09
N GLN A 9 4.55 0.89 3.76
CA GLN A 9 3.44 1.56 3.07
C GLN A 9 2.12 0.79 3.19
N ALA A 10 2.16 -0.55 3.12
CA ALA A 10 0.99 -1.38 3.40
C ALA A 10 0.56 -1.16 4.86
N ILE A 11 1.49 -1.24 5.80
CA ILE A 11 1.32 -0.95 7.22
C ILE A 11 0.82 0.47 7.44
N ASN A 12 1.18 1.50 6.67
CA ASN A 12 0.65 2.87 6.87
C ASN A 12 -0.80 3.04 6.39
N ILE A 13 -1.19 2.42 5.27
CA ILE A 13 -2.59 2.39 4.83
C ILE A 13 -3.42 1.51 5.77
N PHE A 14 -2.87 0.38 6.21
CA PHE A 14 -3.48 -0.47 7.24
C PHE A 14 -3.53 0.23 8.61
N ASN A 15 -2.51 1.00 9.03
CA ASN A 15 -2.41 1.65 10.35
C ASN A 15 -3.42 2.78 10.52
N PHE A 16 -3.72 3.54 9.46
CA PHE A 16 -4.77 4.56 9.52
C PHE A 16 -6.16 3.91 9.70
N GLU A 17 -6.39 2.75 9.08
CA GLU A 17 -7.63 1.98 9.22
C GLU A 17 -7.73 1.23 10.56
N ILE A 18 -6.61 0.72 11.08
CA ILE A 18 -6.53 0.05 12.39
C ILE A 18 -6.92 1.03 13.50
N ASN A 19 -6.49 2.29 13.44
CA ASN A 19 -6.90 3.30 14.43
C ASN A 19 -8.42 3.54 14.47
N ARG A 20 -9.11 3.41 13.33
CA ARG A 20 -10.57 3.58 13.24
C ARG A 20 -11.35 2.29 13.57
N LEU A 21 -10.71 1.13 13.42
CA LEU A 21 -11.23 -0.18 13.79
C LEU A 21 -10.81 -0.63 15.21
N LYS A 22 -10.10 0.22 15.96
CA LYS A 22 -9.56 -0.07 17.32
C LYS A 22 -10.60 -0.68 18.26
N GLU A 23 -11.83 -0.15 18.29
CA GLU A 23 -12.92 -0.68 19.13
C GLU A 23 -13.28 -2.13 18.80
N SER A 24 -13.23 -2.53 17.52
CA SER A 24 -13.44 -3.93 17.13
C SER A 24 -12.20 -4.81 17.31
N LEU A 25 -11.04 -4.18 17.52
CA LEU A 25 -9.73 -4.82 17.65
C LEU A 25 -9.25 -4.94 19.09
N GLU A 26 -9.96 -4.42 20.10
CA GLU A 26 -9.58 -4.58 21.52
C GLU A 26 -9.41 -6.04 21.94
N ILE A 27 -9.96 -6.98 21.15
CA ILE A 27 -9.86 -8.44 21.34
C ILE A 27 -8.52 -9.02 20.88
N LEU A 28 -7.77 -8.32 20.01
CA LEU A 28 -6.45 -8.76 19.54
C LEU A 28 -5.40 -7.73 19.92
N ASP A 29 -4.37 -8.19 20.63
CA ASP A 29 -3.25 -7.37 21.10
C ASP A 29 -2.78 -6.40 20.01
N ALA A 30 -3.19 -5.14 20.11
CA ALA A 30 -2.89 -4.10 19.12
C ALA A 30 -1.38 -3.99 18.86
N HIS A 31 -0.59 -4.41 19.85
CA HIS A 31 0.85 -4.60 19.81
C HIS A 31 1.34 -5.50 18.66
N ILE A 32 0.66 -6.60 18.33
CA ILE A 32 1.08 -7.51 17.25
C ILE A 32 1.02 -6.80 15.88
N ILE A 33 0.02 -5.95 15.71
CA ILE A 33 -0.24 -5.29 14.43
C ILE A 33 0.64 -4.04 14.29
N LEU A 34 0.80 -3.29 15.39
CA LEU A 34 1.63 -2.08 15.42
C LEU A 34 3.13 -2.39 15.46
N LYS A 35 3.52 -3.53 16.03
CA LYS A 35 4.91 -3.98 16.18
C LYS A 35 5.01 -5.47 15.82
N PRO A 36 5.04 -5.80 14.52
CA PRO A 36 5.06 -7.19 14.04
C PRO A 36 6.30 -7.99 14.46
N ASP A 37 7.36 -7.31 14.90
CA ASP A 37 8.60 -7.92 15.38
C ASP A 37 8.55 -8.25 16.89
N LEU A 38 7.51 -7.83 17.62
CA LEU A 38 7.37 -8.05 19.05
C LEU A 38 6.20 -8.98 19.35
N TYR A 39 6.53 -10.18 19.83
CA TYR A 39 5.57 -11.18 20.29
C TYR A 39 5.65 -11.31 21.81
N SER A 40 4.49 -11.28 22.48
CA SER A 40 4.39 -11.70 23.88
C SER A 40 4.52 -13.23 23.97
N ILE A 41 4.83 -13.74 25.16
CA ILE A 41 4.87 -15.20 25.40
C ILE A 41 3.50 -15.82 25.09
N GLN A 42 2.41 -15.13 25.41
CA GLN A 42 1.06 -15.57 25.08
C GLN A 42 0.86 -15.67 23.56
N ASN A 43 1.37 -14.71 22.78
CA ASN A 43 1.29 -14.78 21.32
C ASN A 43 2.04 -15.99 20.77
N LEU A 44 3.19 -16.36 21.35
CA LEU A 44 3.94 -17.55 20.94
C LEU A 44 3.17 -18.85 21.25
N VAL A 45 2.46 -18.90 22.37
CA VAL A 45 1.55 -20.00 22.71
C VAL A 45 0.39 -20.07 21.73
N ASP A 46 -0.23 -18.94 21.41
CA ASP A 46 -1.33 -18.82 20.45
C ASP A 46 -0.89 -19.19 19.02
N VAL A 47 0.36 -18.89 18.64
CA VAL A 47 0.97 -19.35 17.37
C VAL A 47 1.09 -20.85 17.37
N LYS A 48 1.64 -21.44 18.44
CA LYS A 48 1.78 -22.91 18.57
C LYS A 48 0.43 -23.61 18.50
N ASN A 49 -0.61 -23.02 19.05
CA ASN A 49 -1.97 -23.56 19.05
C ASN A 49 -2.75 -23.22 17.76
N GLY A 50 -2.20 -22.42 16.86
CA GLY A 50 -2.86 -21.96 15.63
C GLY A 50 -4.04 -21.00 15.87
N GLU A 51 -4.19 -20.47 17.08
CA GLU A 51 -5.23 -19.51 17.43
C GLU A 51 -4.92 -18.11 16.88
N LEU A 52 -3.65 -17.71 16.88
CA LEU A 52 -3.24 -16.41 16.37
C LEU A 52 -3.56 -16.28 14.88
N ASP A 53 -3.29 -17.32 14.08
CA ASP A 53 -3.60 -17.35 12.65
C ASP A 53 -5.09 -17.14 12.38
N LYS A 54 -5.97 -17.79 13.16
CA LYS A 54 -7.42 -17.62 13.04
C LYS A 54 -7.86 -16.19 13.38
N LYS A 55 -7.29 -15.62 14.45
CA LYS A 55 -7.57 -14.23 14.86
C LYS A 55 -7.14 -13.25 13.75
N LEU A 56 -5.96 -13.44 13.16
CA LEU A 56 -5.46 -12.61 12.06
C LEU A 56 -6.29 -12.75 10.78
N GLN A 57 -6.71 -13.97 10.42
CA GLN A 57 -7.57 -14.19 9.26
C GLN A 57 -8.93 -13.50 9.43
N ASN A 58 -9.55 -13.62 10.60
CA ASN A 58 -10.81 -12.93 10.90
C ASN A 58 -10.64 -11.40 10.79
N LEU A 59 -9.54 -10.87 11.31
CA LEU A 59 -9.22 -9.45 11.19
C LEU A 59 -9.10 -9.02 9.72
N ILE A 60 -8.38 -9.78 8.89
CA ILE A 60 -8.25 -9.49 7.45
C ILE A 60 -9.63 -9.45 6.78
N VAL A 61 -10.55 -10.36 7.14
CA VAL A 61 -11.91 -10.38 6.59
C VAL A 61 -12.69 -9.13 6.99
N VAL A 62 -12.63 -8.72 8.26
CA VAL A 62 -13.30 -7.50 8.76
C VAL A 62 -12.73 -6.25 8.07
N CYS A 63 -11.41 -6.12 8.00
CA CYS A 63 -10.75 -5.00 7.33
C CYS A 63 -11.11 -4.93 5.85
N ASN A 64 -11.09 -6.06 5.12
CA ASN A 64 -11.47 -6.08 3.71
C ASN A 64 -12.92 -5.66 3.50
N LYS A 65 -13.86 -6.14 4.34
CA LYS A 65 -15.27 -5.71 4.28
C LYS A 65 -15.40 -4.20 4.48
N HIS A 66 -14.67 -3.64 5.44
CA HIS A 66 -14.67 -2.20 5.69
C HIS A 66 -14.15 -1.41 4.48
N ILE A 67 -13.02 -1.84 3.91
CA ILE A 67 -12.38 -1.16 2.77
C ILE A 67 -13.28 -1.18 1.53
N ILE A 68 -13.99 -2.29 1.30
CA ILE A 68 -14.94 -2.40 0.19
C ILE A 68 -16.16 -1.50 0.39
N ASN A 69 -16.60 -1.26 1.64
CA ASN A 69 -17.82 -0.48 1.92
C ASN A 69 -17.56 0.99 2.27
N CYS A 70 -16.32 1.38 2.56
CA CYS A 70 -15.97 2.74 2.96
C CYS A 70 -15.43 3.56 1.78
N GLN A 71 -16.15 4.61 1.41
CA GLN A 71 -15.77 5.52 0.31
C GLN A 71 -14.40 6.20 0.55
N LEU A 72 -14.06 6.51 1.80
CA LEU A 72 -12.76 7.09 2.14
C LEU A 72 -11.61 6.12 1.86
N CYS A 73 -11.82 4.83 2.11
CA CYS A 73 -10.84 3.77 1.83
C CYS A 73 -10.72 3.54 0.31
N GLN A 74 -11.86 3.52 -0.37
CA GLN A 74 -11.91 3.42 -1.83
C GLN A 74 -11.17 4.58 -2.52
N ALA A 75 -11.33 5.81 -2.04
CA ALA A 75 -10.66 6.99 -2.58
C ALA A 75 -9.13 6.95 -2.45
N ARG A 76 -8.60 6.15 -1.51
CA ARG A 76 -7.16 5.92 -1.32
C ARG A 76 -6.61 4.75 -2.14
N GLY A 77 -7.48 3.99 -2.80
CA GLY A 77 -7.06 2.94 -3.71
C GLY A 77 -6.53 3.48 -5.03
N PHE A 78 -6.06 2.58 -5.88
CA PHE A 78 -5.47 2.92 -7.17
C PHE A 78 -6.37 2.46 -8.31
N VAL A 79 -6.37 3.19 -9.42
CA VAL A 79 -7.02 2.74 -10.66
C VAL A 79 -5.92 2.34 -11.65
N CYS A 80 -6.13 1.24 -12.37
CA CYS A 80 -5.16 0.79 -13.36
C CYS A 80 -5.22 1.69 -14.60
N GLU A 81 -4.22 2.56 -14.80
CA GLU A 81 -4.14 3.47 -15.97
C GLU A 81 -4.01 2.74 -17.32
N ILE A 82 -3.64 1.46 -17.32
CA ILE A 82 -3.42 0.67 -18.55
C ILE A 82 -4.73 0.17 -19.14
N CYS A 83 -5.60 -0.43 -18.31
CA CYS A 83 -6.89 -0.95 -18.76
C CYS A 83 -8.04 0.02 -18.50
N ASN A 84 -7.79 1.09 -17.74
CA ASN A 84 -8.75 2.11 -17.34
C ASN A 84 -10.09 1.55 -16.83
N ASN A 85 -10.02 0.39 -16.17
CA ASN A 85 -11.20 -0.24 -15.57
C ASN A 85 -11.42 0.44 -14.22
N ASN A 86 -12.66 0.87 -13.92
CA ASN A 86 -13.05 1.52 -12.67
C ASN A 86 -12.95 0.60 -11.43
N LYS A 87 -12.30 -0.55 -11.55
CA LYS A 87 -12.00 -1.42 -10.42
C LYS A 87 -10.82 -0.85 -9.64
N ILE A 88 -11.09 -0.56 -8.38
CA ILE A 88 -10.10 -0.08 -7.42
C ILE A 88 -9.12 -1.22 -7.07
N LEU A 89 -7.84 -0.90 -7.12
CA LEU A 89 -6.73 -1.75 -6.76
C LEU A 89 -6.18 -1.35 -5.41
N PHE A 90 -5.88 -2.37 -4.62
CA PHE A 90 -5.27 -2.20 -3.33
C PHE A 90 -3.86 -2.79 -3.32
N PRO A 91 -2.85 -2.08 -2.78
CA PRO A 91 -1.45 -2.54 -2.80
C PRO A 91 -1.20 -3.90 -2.15
N TRP A 92 -2.06 -4.32 -1.21
CA TRP A 92 -1.92 -5.59 -0.49
C TRP A 92 -2.49 -6.80 -1.24
N ASP A 93 -3.23 -6.62 -2.34
CA ASP A 93 -3.70 -7.74 -3.17
C ASP A 93 -2.61 -8.19 -4.15
N PHE A 94 -1.53 -8.75 -3.60
CA PHE A 94 -0.33 -9.19 -4.33
C PHE A 94 -0.60 -10.26 -5.40
N ARG A 95 -1.78 -10.90 -5.36
CA ARG A 95 -2.19 -11.89 -6.37
C ARG A 95 -2.58 -11.22 -7.68
N LEU A 96 -3.25 -10.06 -7.60
CA LEU A 96 -3.85 -9.38 -8.75
C LEU A 96 -3.13 -8.08 -9.12
N VAL A 97 -2.37 -7.50 -8.21
CA VAL A 97 -1.78 -6.17 -8.33
C VAL A 97 -0.25 -6.24 -8.35
N THR A 98 0.35 -5.42 -9.21
CA THR A 98 1.79 -5.15 -9.25
C THR A 98 2.00 -3.65 -8.99
N ARG A 99 2.98 -3.32 -8.15
CA ARG A 99 3.36 -1.94 -7.82
C ARG A 99 4.64 -1.55 -8.54
N CYS A 100 4.66 -0.36 -9.14
CA CYS A 100 5.88 0.23 -9.68
C CYS A 100 6.83 0.59 -8.53
N VAL A 101 8.12 0.23 -8.67
CA VAL A 101 9.14 0.48 -7.65
C VAL A 101 9.54 1.96 -7.55
N ASP A 102 9.47 2.71 -8.65
CA ASP A 102 9.93 4.10 -8.69
C ASP A 102 8.85 5.08 -8.21
N CYS A 103 7.61 4.93 -8.69
CA CYS A 103 6.52 5.87 -8.39
C CYS A 103 5.44 5.34 -7.46
N GLY A 104 5.49 4.07 -7.06
CA GLY A 104 4.50 3.46 -6.16
C GLY A 104 3.11 3.23 -6.76
N SER A 105 2.89 3.50 -8.05
CA SER A 105 1.58 3.27 -8.69
C SER A 105 1.26 1.79 -8.86
N CYS A 106 -0.01 1.44 -8.68
CA CYS A 106 -0.48 0.07 -8.75
C CYS A 106 -1.22 -0.21 -10.06
N TYR A 107 -0.94 -1.38 -10.64
CA TYR A 107 -1.54 -1.86 -11.88
C TYR A 107 -1.94 -3.32 -11.72
N HIS A 108 -2.87 -3.80 -12.55
CA HIS A 108 -3.13 -5.23 -12.60
C HIS A 108 -1.88 -5.97 -13.07
N LYS A 109 -1.57 -7.12 -12.46
CA LYS A 109 -0.43 -7.98 -12.83
C LYS A 109 -0.48 -8.43 -14.29
N LYS A 110 -1.69 -8.63 -14.83
CA LYS A 110 -1.92 -8.95 -16.24
C LYS A 110 -1.70 -7.76 -17.19
N CYS A 111 -1.89 -6.53 -16.70
CA CYS A 111 -1.70 -5.31 -17.48
C CYS A 111 -0.24 -4.86 -17.47
N TYR A 112 0.43 -5.02 -16.33
CA TYR A 112 1.85 -4.70 -16.14
C TYR A 112 2.71 -5.95 -16.30
N ASP A 113 2.70 -6.53 -17.50
CA ASP A 113 3.63 -7.60 -17.91
C ASP A 113 4.80 -6.95 -18.66
N SER A 114 6.03 -7.18 -18.19
CA SER A 114 7.25 -6.60 -18.77
C SER A 114 7.44 -6.91 -20.26
N ARG A 115 6.78 -7.96 -20.79
CA ARG A 115 6.77 -8.26 -22.24
C ARG A 115 5.87 -7.32 -23.04
N LYS A 116 4.86 -6.73 -22.41
CA LYS A 116 3.87 -5.83 -23.05
C LYS A 116 4.10 -4.37 -22.71
N VAL A 117 4.60 -4.11 -21.50
CA VAL A 117 4.80 -2.76 -20.97
C VAL A 117 6.21 -2.68 -20.40
N PRO A 118 7.18 -2.13 -21.15
CA PRO A 118 8.58 -2.10 -20.73
C PRO A 118 8.85 -1.07 -19.63
N MET A 119 7.96 -0.08 -19.46
CA MET A 119 8.11 0.98 -18.46
C MET A 119 6.77 1.42 -17.89
N CYS A 120 6.78 1.88 -16.63
CA CYS A 120 5.62 2.44 -15.96
C CYS A 120 5.08 3.68 -16.70
N PRO A 121 3.79 3.75 -17.09
CA PRO A 121 3.20 4.90 -17.79
C PRO A 121 3.28 6.22 -17.01
N ARG A 122 3.33 6.14 -15.68
CA ARG A 122 3.37 7.33 -14.81
C ARG A 122 4.76 7.91 -14.61
N CYS A 123 5.81 7.09 -14.60
CA CYS A 123 7.17 7.55 -14.32
C CYS A 123 7.67 8.62 -15.32
N PRO A 124 7.50 8.45 -16.66
CA PRO A 124 7.90 9.47 -17.62
C PRO A 124 7.20 10.82 -17.40
N ARG A 125 5.91 10.81 -17.03
CA ARG A 125 5.17 12.05 -16.71
C ARG A 125 5.77 12.75 -15.51
N ILE A 126 6.05 12.00 -14.44
CA ILE A 126 6.67 12.53 -13.22
C ILE A 126 8.05 13.13 -13.55
N MET A 127 8.91 12.41 -14.28
CA MET A 127 10.24 12.89 -14.67
C MET A 127 10.16 14.15 -15.53
N ALA A 128 9.19 14.23 -16.46
CA ALA A 128 8.99 15.42 -17.28
C ALA A 128 8.55 16.63 -16.45
N MET A 129 7.75 16.42 -15.38
CA MET A 129 7.38 17.49 -14.45
C MET A 129 8.60 18.00 -13.68
N PHE A 130 9.45 17.10 -13.16
CA PHE A 130 10.66 17.48 -12.45
C PHE A 130 11.63 18.31 -13.31
N LYS A 131 11.84 17.91 -14.57
CA LYS A 131 12.70 18.66 -15.51
C LYS A 131 12.22 20.09 -15.76
N ARG A 132 10.89 20.33 -15.77
CA ARG A 132 10.32 21.69 -15.95
C ARG A 132 10.60 22.58 -14.73
N THR A 133 10.51 22.01 -13.53
CA THR A 133 10.85 22.75 -12.29
C THR A 133 12.35 23.07 -12.20
N GLU A 134 13.23 22.21 -12.69
CA GLU A 134 14.68 22.47 -12.72
C GLU A 134 15.04 23.60 -13.70
N SER A 135 14.48 23.56 -14.92
CA SER A 135 14.76 24.61 -15.93
C SER A 135 14.19 26.00 -15.56
N GLN A 136 13.18 26.07 -14.69
CA GLN A 136 12.70 27.33 -14.11
C GLN A 136 13.58 27.83 -12.95
N ASN A 137 14.18 26.93 -12.17
CA ASN A 137 15.13 27.32 -11.12
C ASN A 137 16.42 27.87 -11.73
N ASP A 138 16.98 27.23 -12.76
CA ASP A 138 18.20 27.71 -13.44
C ASP A 138 18.03 29.09 -14.09
N GLN A 139 16.81 29.43 -14.54
CA GLN A 139 16.50 30.76 -15.07
C GLN A 139 16.32 31.81 -13.97
N ASN A 140 15.86 31.42 -12.77
CA ASN A 140 15.69 32.35 -11.64
C ASN A 140 17.01 32.65 -10.91
N THR A 141 18.02 31.78 -10.94
CA THR A 141 19.33 32.04 -10.33
C THR A 141 20.16 33.06 -11.11
N VAL A 142 19.93 33.21 -12.42
CA VAL A 142 20.67 34.17 -13.26
C VAL A 142 20.15 35.62 -13.09
N VAL A 143 18.94 35.81 -12.56
CA VAL A 143 18.32 37.16 -12.42
C VAL A 143 18.63 37.82 -11.07
N GLN A 144 19.32 37.14 -10.15
CA GLN A 144 19.70 37.68 -8.83
C GLN A 144 21.21 37.92 -8.65
N SER A 145 21.99 38.04 -9.74
CA SER A 145 23.42 38.42 -9.69
C SER A 145 23.66 39.81 -10.24
#